data_AF-A0A3N1J1B3-F1
#
_entry.id   AF-A0A3N1J1B3-F1
#
_cell.length_a   1.000
_cell.length_b   1.000
_cell.length_c   1.000
_cell.angle_alpha   90.00
_cell.angle_beta   90.00
_cell.angle_gamma   90.00
#
_symmetry.space_group_name_H-M   'P 1'
#
loop_
_entity.id
_entity.type
_entity.pdbx_description
1 polymer ?
#
loop_
_entity_poly.entity_id
_entity_poly.type
_entity_poly.pdbx_seq_one_letter_code
_entity_poly.pdbx_strand_id
1 'polypeptide(L)' 'MPTDPQQQQPAAPHDVDGSDVARRAHDAEALPLTDRADVFSGLHDELRTRLESGGTASA' A
#
# COMPACT_ATOMS: atom_id res chain seq x y z
N MET A 1 16.04 5.22 -38.16
CA MET A 1 16.04 5.38 -36.69
C MET A 1 14.87 4.58 -36.13
N PRO A 2 15.06 3.41 -35.52
CA PRO A 2 13.97 2.67 -34.90
C PRO A 2 14.00 2.76 -33.37
N THR A 3 12.84 3.16 -32.85
CA THR A 3 12.21 2.85 -31.55
C THR A 3 12.95 3.11 -30.25
N ASP A 4 12.48 4.18 -29.60
CA ASP A 4 12.57 4.43 -28.16
C ASP A 4 11.59 3.49 -27.40
N PRO A 5 12.03 2.75 -26.37
CA PRO A 5 11.16 2.22 -25.35
C PRO A 5 11.48 2.85 -23.98
N GLN A 6 11.65 4.17 -23.91
CA GLN A 6 11.17 4.92 -22.75
C GLN A 6 9.64 4.88 -22.88
N GLN A 7 8.86 4.27 -22.01
CA GLN A 7 8.91 4.43 -20.57
C GLN A 7 8.29 3.18 -19.92
N GLN A 8 9.12 2.41 -19.21
CA GLN A 8 8.65 1.72 -18.02
C GLN A 8 8.19 2.81 -17.07
N GLN A 9 6.89 3.12 -17.11
CA GLN A 9 6.23 3.97 -16.14
C GLN A 9 6.57 3.38 -14.77
N PRO A 10 7.32 4.08 -13.90
CA PRO A 10 7.43 3.67 -12.52
C PRO A 10 5.99 3.71 -12.01
N ALA A 11 5.48 2.60 -11.49
CA ALA A 11 4.19 2.59 -10.82
C ALA A 11 4.22 3.75 -9.84
N ALA A 12 3.42 4.79 -10.12
CA ALA A 12 3.34 5.96 -9.25
C ALA A 12 3.08 5.41 -7.84
N PRO A 13 3.73 5.95 -6.79
CA PRO A 13 3.47 5.50 -5.43
C PRO A 13 1.97 5.61 -5.25
N HIS A 14 1.29 4.46 -5.12
CA HIS A 14 -0.14 4.44 -4.94
C HIS A 14 -0.39 5.21 -3.64
N ASP A 15 -0.94 6.41 -3.76
CA ASP A 15 -1.52 7.15 -2.67
C ASP A 15 -2.68 6.28 -2.17
N VAL A 16 -2.38 5.34 -1.28
CA VAL A 16 -3.39 4.58 -0.54
C VAL A 16 -4.01 5.64 0.36
N ASP A 17 -5.12 6.18 -0.11
CA ASP A 17 -5.96 7.11 0.61
C ASP A 17 -6.27 6.53 2.00
N GLY A 18 -6.44 7.39 3.01
CA GLY A 18 -6.73 6.94 4.38
C GLY A 18 -7.95 6.01 4.44
N SER A 19 -8.92 6.27 3.57
CA SER A 19 -10.10 5.44 3.37
C SER A 19 -9.79 4.01 2.90
N ASP A 20 -8.70 3.79 2.16
CA ASP A 20 -8.30 2.47 1.65
C ASP A 20 -7.60 1.64 2.75
N VAL A 21 -6.81 2.29 3.60
CA VAL A 21 -6.21 1.64 4.78
C VAL A 21 -7.30 1.14 5.75
N ALA A 22 -8.28 2.00 6.06
CA ALA A 22 -9.38 1.65 6.96
C ALA A 22 -10.22 0.49 6.41
N ARG A 23 -10.53 0.50 5.11
CA ARG A 23 -11.27 -0.60 4.46
C ARG A 23 -10.49 -1.91 4.51
N ARG A 24 -9.20 -1.90 4.19
CA ARG A 24 -8.37 -3.11 4.23
C ARG A 24 -8.19 -3.66 5.64
N ALA A 25 -8.06 -2.79 6.64
CA ALA A 25 -8.04 -3.20 8.04
C ALA A 25 -9.36 -3.88 8.44
N HIS A 26 -10.50 -3.34 8.01
CA HIS A 26 -11.80 -3.97 8.23
C HIS A 26 -11.93 -5.33 7.53
N ASP A 27 -11.48 -5.43 6.27
CA ASP A 27 -11.47 -6.69 5.52
C ASP A 27 -10.57 -7.74 6.22
N ALA A 28 -9.44 -7.32 6.80
CA ALA A 28 -8.54 -8.19 7.55
C ALA A 28 -9.20 -8.75 8.83
N GLU A 29 -10.03 -7.98 9.52
CA GLU A 29 -10.75 -8.43 10.71
C GLU A 29 -11.77 -9.54 10.42
N ALA A 30 -12.19 -9.71 9.17
CA ALA A 30 -13.07 -10.82 8.77
C ALA A 30 -12.31 -12.16 8.58
N LEU A 31 -10.98 -12.13 8.50
CA LEU A 31 -10.16 -13.32 8.28
C LEU A 31 -10.02 -14.18 9.55
N PRO A 32 -9.64 -15.46 9.42
CA PRO A 32 -9.19 -16.30 10.54
C PRO A 32 -8.04 -15.65 11.31
N LEU A 33 -7.98 -15.83 12.63
CA LEU A 33 -6.99 -15.18 13.50
C LEU A 33 -5.53 -15.41 13.06
N THR A 34 -5.21 -16.58 12.53
CA THR A 34 -3.88 -16.92 12.00
C THR A 34 -3.46 -16.01 10.85
N ASP A 35 -4.42 -15.57 10.04
CA ASP A 35 -4.16 -14.88 8.78
C ASP A 35 -4.17 -13.35 8.98
N ARG A 36 -4.82 -12.87 10.05
CA ARG A 36 -4.87 -11.43 10.38
C ARG A 36 -3.49 -10.84 10.61
N ALA A 37 -2.63 -11.57 11.32
CA ALA A 37 -1.32 -11.06 11.70
C ALA A 37 -0.44 -10.74 10.49
N ASP A 38 -0.45 -11.61 9.47
CA ASP A 38 0.30 -11.40 8.24
C ASP A 38 -0.22 -10.20 7.45
N VAL A 39 -1.55 -10.08 7.34
CA VAL A 39 -2.20 -8.97 6.63
C VAL A 39 -1.94 -7.63 7.34
N PHE A 40 -2.05 -7.58 8.67
CA PHE A 40 -1.74 -6.36 9.43
C PHE A 40 -0.25 -5.99 9.38
N SER A 41 0.65 -6.99 9.36
CA SER A 41 2.08 -6.74 9.23
C SER A 41 2.40 -6.12 7.86
N GLY A 42 1.83 -6.65 6.78
CA GLY A 42 1.97 -6.08 5.43
C GLY A 42 1.41 -4.65 5.34
N LEU A 43 0.21 -4.41 5.88
CA LEU A 43 -0.40 -3.08 5.91
C LEU A 43 0.46 -2.08 6.71
N HIS A 44 1.06 -2.50 7.82
CA HIS A 44 1.98 -1.67 8.59
C HIS A 44 3.27 -1.35 7.81
N ASP A 45 3.85 -2.32 7.12
CA ASP A 45 5.05 -2.11 6.31
C ASP A 45 4.79 -1.14 5.15
N GLU A 46 3.62 -1.23 4.51
CA GLU A 46 3.19 -0.27 3.48
C GLU A 46 3.09 1.16 4.04
N LEU A 47 2.48 1.33 5.21
CA LEU A 47 2.38 2.63 5.89
C LEU A 47 3.77 3.18 6.25
N ARG A 48 4.65 2.34 6.76
CA ARG A 48 6.04 2.70 7.09
C ARG A 48 6.78 3.19 5.86
N THR A 49 6.74 2.44 4.76
CA THR A 49 7.38 2.82 3.50
C THR A 49 6.84 4.14 2.96
N ARG A 50 5.54 4.41 3.10
CA ARG A 50 4.97 5.72 2.72
C ARG A 50 5.55 6.86 3.55
N LEU A 51 5.56 6.72 4.88
CA LEU A 51 6.09 7.74 5.77
C LEU A 51 7.56 8.02 5.49
N GLU A 52 8.35 6.97 5.24
CA GLU A 52 9.75 7.09 4.83
C GLU A 52 9.92 7.81 3.49
N SER A 53 8.96 7.65 2.58
CA SER A 53 8.95 8.33 1.27
C SER A 53 8.38 9.75 1.31
N GLY A 54 8.00 10.26 2.50
CA GLY A 54 7.46 11.61 2.69
C GLY A 54 5.96 11.74 2.44
N GLY A 55 5.23 10.64 2.27
CA GLY A 55 3.77 10.65 2.19
C GLY A 55 3.12 10.82 3.57
N THR A 56 1.90 11.36 3.61
CA THR A 56 1.14 11.46 4.86
C THR A 56 0.20 10.28 5.03
N ALA A 57 0.16 9.71 6.23
CA ALA A 57 -0.93 8.84 6.64
C ALA A 57 -2.08 9.75 7.10
N SER A 58 -2.90 10.23 6.16
CA SER A 58 -4.21 10.77 6.57
C SER A 58 -5.10 9.58 6.92
N ALA A 59 -5.80 9.68 8.05
CA ALA A 59 -6.73 8.70 8.59
C ALA A 59 -8.13 9.33 8.69
#